data_AF-A0A535RDW2-F1
#
_entry.id   AF-A0A535RDW2-F1
#
_cell.length_a   1.000
_cell.length_b   1.000
_cell.length_c   1.000
_cell.angle_alpha   90.00
_cell.angle_beta   90.00
_cell.angle_gamma   90.00
#
_symmetry.space_group_name_H-M   'P 1'
#
loop_
_entity.id
_entity.type
_entity.pdbx_description
1 polymer ?
#
loop_
_entity_poly.entity_id
_entity_poly.type
_entity_poly.pdbx_seq_one_letter_code
_entity_poly.pdbx_strand_id
1 'polypeptide(L)'
;MRGFRVVGSLLAAAIMVVACGGGGGNGGGGTSNCSKTWKVGLVTDVGKLSDKSFNFDSYKGVQNAQADSSLCVSGKAIESSTPDDYPKNIQQYLDQKYDLIIGVGFNLGDAVIAAAKSNPNTKFLLVDSYDFTDKTPPSNLVGILFAEDQPGFLAGALAALMSKTGTIGVVAGLQTVPPVVHYVEGYAHGARTSTTPTGASSRARPSSARERT
;
A
#
# COMPACT_ATOMS: atom_id res chain seq x y z
N MET A 1 41.46 67.95 -22.56
CA MET A 1 41.63 69.21 -21.80
C MET A 1 40.32 69.99 -21.87
N ARG A 2 39.80 70.45 -20.71
CA ARG A 2 38.70 71.43 -20.53
C ARG A 2 37.31 70.96 -21.01
N GLY A 3 36.22 70.91 -20.25
CA GLY A 3 35.88 71.49 -18.94
C GLY A 3 34.52 72.18 -19.03
N PHE A 4 33.64 71.91 -18.06
CA PHE A 4 32.40 72.64 -17.69
C PHE A 4 31.19 72.57 -18.63
N ARG A 5 29.91 72.59 -18.19
CA ARG A 5 29.14 72.39 -16.93
C ARG A 5 27.65 72.57 -17.34
N VAL A 6 26.72 72.36 -16.39
CA VAL A 6 25.25 72.63 -16.38
C VAL A 6 24.44 71.32 -16.47
N VAL A 7 24.16 70.65 -15.35
CA VAL A 7 23.06 70.90 -14.39
C VAL A 7 21.69 70.79 -15.07
N GLY A 8 21.12 69.59 -15.04
CA GLY A 8 19.75 69.27 -15.46
C GLY A 8 19.09 68.45 -14.36
N SER A 9 18.00 68.99 -13.84
CA SER A 9 17.39 68.73 -12.55
C SER A 9 16.76 67.35 -12.35
N LEU A 10 16.61 67.01 -11.07
CA LEU A 10 15.85 65.91 -10.49
C LEU A 10 14.54 65.60 -11.22
N LEU A 11 14.31 64.31 -11.50
CA LEU A 11 12.97 63.74 -11.35
C LEU A 11 13.08 62.31 -10.82
N ALA A 12 13.08 62.19 -9.49
CA ALA A 12 12.87 60.94 -8.80
C ALA A 12 11.40 60.54 -8.93
N ALA A 13 11.10 59.57 -9.79
CA ALA A 13 9.82 58.88 -9.78
C ALA A 13 9.93 57.68 -8.83
N ALA A 14 9.69 57.94 -7.54
CA ALA A 14 9.44 56.90 -6.55
C ALA A 14 8.09 56.25 -6.87
N ILE A 15 8.12 55.00 -7.32
CA ILE A 15 6.92 54.16 -7.40
C ILE A 15 6.57 53.76 -5.96
N MET A 16 5.70 54.55 -5.33
CA MET A 16 4.98 54.18 -4.13
C MET A 16 3.94 53.12 -4.52
N VAL A 17 4.25 51.83 -4.30
CA VAL A 17 3.21 50.81 -4.26
C VAL A 17 2.42 51.03 -2.98
N VAL A 18 1.16 51.44 -3.17
CA VAL A 18 0.14 51.57 -2.13
C VAL A 18 -0.06 50.22 -1.45
N ALA A 19 0.55 50.06 -0.28
CA ALA A 19 0.13 49.09 0.72
C ALA A 19 -0.97 49.75 1.56
N CYS A 20 -2.23 49.44 1.24
CA CYS A 20 -3.36 49.76 2.08
C CYS A 20 -4.24 48.52 2.28
N GLY A 21 -4.31 48.06 3.53
CA GLY A 21 -5.59 47.77 4.15
C GLY A 21 -6.07 46.31 4.17
N GLY A 22 -5.71 45.62 5.25
CA GLY A 22 -6.72 45.10 6.18
C GLY A 22 -7.52 43.86 5.77
N GLY A 23 -7.04 42.70 6.21
CA GLY A 23 -7.81 41.46 6.28
C GLY A 23 -6.84 40.30 6.52
N GLY A 24 -6.69 39.90 7.78
CA GLY A 24 -5.72 38.90 8.24
C GLY A 24 -5.64 37.73 7.27
N GLY A 25 -4.42 37.51 6.77
CA GLY A 25 -4.10 36.44 5.85
C GLY A 25 -4.67 35.13 6.34
N ASN A 26 -5.58 34.61 5.53
CA ASN A 26 -6.24 33.33 5.64
C ASN A 26 -5.19 32.22 5.50
N GLY A 27 -4.41 32.00 6.55
CA GLY A 27 -3.70 30.74 6.78
C GLY A 27 -4.77 29.73 7.15
N GLY A 28 -5.38 29.11 6.15
CA GLY A 28 -6.34 28.02 6.29
C GLY A 28 -5.68 26.81 6.95
N GLY A 29 -5.39 26.92 8.24
CA GLY A 29 -5.37 25.79 9.15
C GLY A 29 -6.80 25.31 9.21
N GLY A 30 -7.12 24.29 8.41
CA GLY A 30 -8.41 23.64 8.43
C GLY A 30 -8.75 23.31 9.88
N THR A 31 -9.78 23.95 10.40
CA THR A 31 -10.43 23.57 11.64
C THR A 31 -10.85 22.12 11.48
N SER A 32 -10.12 21.21 12.12
CA SER A 32 -10.47 19.79 12.16
C SER A 32 -11.80 19.66 12.91
N ASN A 33 -12.90 19.49 12.15
CA ASN A 33 -14.27 19.38 12.65
C ASN A 33 -14.57 18.02 13.31
N CYS A 34 -13.57 17.39 13.92
CA CYS A 34 -13.70 16.03 14.41
C CYS A 34 -14.13 16.01 15.86
N SER A 35 -15.30 15.41 16.09
CA SER A 35 -15.83 15.13 17.43
C SER A 35 -15.08 14.00 18.15
N LYS A 36 -14.29 13.20 17.42
CA LYS A 36 -13.51 12.06 17.93
C LYS A 36 -12.24 11.86 17.10
N THR A 37 -11.17 11.41 17.75
CA THR A 37 -9.98 10.85 17.09
C THR A 37 -10.06 9.33 17.06
N TRP A 38 -9.98 8.74 15.88
CA TRP A 38 -10.01 7.29 15.66
C TRP A 38 -8.63 6.68 15.93
N LYS A 39 -8.53 5.75 16.86
CA LYS A 39 -7.30 5.00 17.14
C LYS A 39 -7.18 3.80 16.22
N VAL A 40 -6.17 3.81 15.35
CA VAL A 40 -5.92 2.76 14.34
C VAL A 40 -4.63 2.02 14.67
N GLY A 41 -4.72 0.71 14.86
CA GLY A 41 -3.59 -0.14 15.20
C GLY A 41 -3.33 -1.12 14.06
N LEU A 42 -2.13 -1.10 13.50
CA LEU A 42 -1.74 -2.00 12.41
C LEU A 42 -0.80 -3.08 12.94
N VAL A 43 -1.12 -4.34 12.68
CA VAL A 43 -0.27 -5.50 12.98
C VAL A 43 0.22 -6.07 11.65
N THR A 44 1.54 -6.11 11.46
CA THR A 44 2.13 -6.67 10.25
C THR A 44 2.25 -8.19 10.34
N ASP A 45 2.21 -8.87 9.20
CA ASP A 45 2.79 -10.20 9.04
C ASP A 45 4.32 -10.11 9.26
N VAL A 46 5.01 -11.26 9.28
CA VAL A 46 6.46 -11.36 9.39
C VAL A 46 7.12 -10.54 8.28
N GLY A 47 7.98 -9.62 8.68
CA GLY A 47 8.66 -8.68 7.79
C GLY A 47 9.03 -7.40 8.54
N LYS A 48 9.46 -6.37 7.81
CA LYS A 48 9.89 -5.11 8.40
C LYS A 48 9.21 -3.92 7.74
N LEU A 49 8.82 -2.92 8.51
CA LEU A 49 8.38 -1.63 7.98
C LEU A 49 9.52 -0.88 7.29
N SER A 50 10.79 -1.25 7.50
CA SER A 50 11.94 -0.64 6.83
C SER A 50 12.24 -1.22 5.45
N ASP A 51 11.56 -2.30 5.03
CA ASP A 51 11.81 -2.99 3.75
C ASP A 51 11.26 -2.24 2.52
N LYS A 52 10.47 -1.18 2.75
CA LYS A 52 9.82 -0.35 1.72
C LYS A 52 8.94 -1.15 0.76
N SER A 53 8.37 -2.25 1.24
CA SER A 53 7.47 -3.12 0.51
C SER A 53 6.11 -3.20 1.22
N PHE A 54 5.44 -4.34 1.11
CA PHE A 54 4.06 -4.59 1.51
C PHE A 54 3.69 -4.06 2.91
N ASN A 55 4.49 -4.36 3.94
CA ASN A 55 4.24 -3.90 5.31
C ASN A 55 4.43 -2.38 5.45
N PHE A 56 5.49 -1.84 4.83
CA PHE A 56 5.75 -0.40 4.79
C PHE A 56 4.61 0.35 4.12
N ASP A 57 4.17 -0.07 2.94
CA ASP A 57 3.12 0.61 2.18
C ASP A 57 1.77 0.57 2.92
N SER A 58 1.48 -0.52 3.61
CA SER A 58 0.29 -0.62 4.47
C SER A 58 0.34 0.38 5.63
N TYR A 59 1.48 0.51 6.31
CA TYR A 59 1.63 1.51 7.37
C TYR A 59 1.67 2.94 6.83
N LYS A 60 2.25 3.16 5.66
CA LYS A 60 2.21 4.45 4.97
C LYS A 60 0.76 4.88 4.70
N GLY A 61 -0.14 3.94 4.38
CA GLY A 61 -1.58 4.21 4.29
C GLY A 61 -2.17 4.77 5.60
N VAL A 62 -1.81 4.16 6.74
CA VAL A 62 -2.20 4.67 8.07
C VAL A 62 -1.61 6.06 8.33
N GLN A 63 -0.33 6.27 8.01
CA GLN A 63 0.33 7.57 8.17
C GLN A 63 -0.30 8.66 7.29
N ASN A 64 -0.67 8.34 6.06
CA ASN A 64 -1.40 9.25 5.17
C ASN A 64 -2.76 9.61 5.78
N ALA A 65 -3.48 8.63 6.34
CA ALA A 65 -4.75 8.89 7.02
C ALA A 65 -4.59 9.73 8.30
N GLN A 66 -3.46 9.61 9.00
CA GLN A 66 -3.12 10.49 10.12
C GLN A 66 -2.78 11.92 9.67
N ALA A 67 -2.13 12.07 8.52
CA ALA A 67 -1.77 13.37 7.96
C ALA A 67 -2.99 14.11 7.39
N ASP A 68 -4.04 13.39 7.00
CA ASP A 68 -5.31 13.96 6.60
C ASP A 68 -6.15 14.34 7.84
N SER A 69 -6.12 15.64 8.18
CA SER A 69 -6.83 16.19 9.33
C SER A 69 -8.36 16.08 9.24
N SER A 70 -8.92 15.75 8.07
CA SER A 70 -10.35 15.50 7.91
C SER A 70 -10.77 14.10 8.41
N LEU A 71 -9.83 13.16 8.50
CA LEU A 71 -10.09 11.78 8.93
C LEU A 71 -9.91 11.58 10.44
N CYS A 72 -9.12 12.45 11.08
CA CYS A 72 -8.89 12.46 12.53
C CYS A 72 -8.45 11.11 13.08
N VAL A 73 -7.37 10.58 12.50
CA VAL A 73 -6.78 9.30 12.87
C VAL A 73 -5.55 9.50 13.75
N SER A 74 -5.40 8.64 14.77
CA SER A 74 -4.16 8.40 15.49
C SER A 74 -3.75 6.96 15.26
N GLY A 75 -2.68 6.76 14.50
CA GLY A 75 -2.22 5.48 14.02
C GLY A 75 -0.94 5.01 14.71
N LYS A 76 -0.82 3.70 14.92
CA LYS A 76 0.43 3.02 15.29
C LYS A 76 0.54 1.70 14.54
N ALA A 77 1.75 1.17 14.42
CA ALA A 77 2.01 -0.16 13.92
C ALA A 77 2.84 -0.99 14.91
N ILE A 78 2.65 -2.30 14.88
CA ILE A 78 3.49 -3.31 15.54
C ILE A 78 3.99 -4.27 14.47
N GLU A 79 5.31 -4.48 14.43
CA GLU A 79 5.95 -5.52 13.61
C GLU A 79 5.87 -6.87 14.33
N SER A 80 5.38 -7.89 13.63
CA SER A 80 5.46 -9.28 14.10
C SER A 80 6.79 -9.89 13.67
N SER A 81 7.47 -10.60 14.56
CA SER A 81 8.72 -11.31 14.24
C SER A 81 8.44 -12.75 13.83
N THR A 82 7.41 -13.35 14.40
CA THR A 82 6.93 -14.71 14.10
C THR A 82 5.41 -14.75 14.08
N PRO A 83 4.79 -15.79 13.47
CA PRO A 83 3.34 -15.95 13.51
C PRO A 83 2.74 -16.06 14.91
N ASP A 84 3.49 -16.62 15.86
CA ASP A 84 3.08 -16.73 17.27
C ASP A 84 2.88 -15.35 17.94
N ASP A 85 3.40 -14.28 17.34
CA ASP A 85 3.24 -12.92 17.83
C ASP A 85 1.87 -12.31 17.51
N TYR A 86 1.14 -12.82 16.51
CA TYR A 86 -0.08 -12.14 16.03
C TYR A 86 -1.14 -11.97 17.12
N PRO A 87 -1.51 -13.00 17.92
CA PRO A 87 -2.56 -12.85 18.91
C PRO A 87 -2.19 -11.82 19.99
N LYS A 88 -0.94 -11.83 20.47
CA LYS A 88 -0.49 -10.87 21.49
C LYS A 88 -0.44 -9.44 20.96
N ASN A 89 -0.05 -9.25 19.70
CA ASN A 89 0.04 -7.93 19.07
C ASN A 89 -1.37 -7.33 18.85
N ILE A 90 -2.33 -8.16 18.44
CA ILE A 90 -3.75 -7.78 18.34
C ILE A 90 -4.30 -7.45 19.73
N GLN A 91 -4.03 -8.30 20.73
CA GLN A 91 -4.50 -8.09 22.11
C GLN A 91 -4.00 -6.77 22.70
N GLN A 92 -2.76 -6.37 22.41
CA GLN A 92 -2.21 -5.11 22.86
C GLN A 92 -3.04 -3.88 22.40
N TYR A 93 -3.61 -3.93 21.19
CA TYR A 93 -4.50 -2.86 20.71
C TYR A 93 -5.92 -2.95 21.30
N LEU A 94 -6.42 -4.16 21.53
CA LEU A 94 -7.71 -4.40 22.21
C LEU A 94 -7.69 -3.86 23.64
N ASP A 95 -6.62 -4.12 24.40
CA ASP A 95 -6.44 -3.66 25.77
C ASP A 95 -6.40 -2.12 25.84
N GLN A 96 -5.75 -1.51 24.84
CA GLN A 96 -5.68 -0.06 24.68
C GLN A 96 -6.92 0.57 24.04
N LYS A 97 -7.99 -0.21 23.81
CA LYS A 97 -9.26 0.25 23.24
C LYS A 97 -9.07 1.00 21.92
N TYR A 98 -8.29 0.43 21.01
CA TYR A 98 -8.23 0.91 19.63
C TYR A 98 -9.57 0.69 18.94
N ASP A 99 -9.93 1.64 18.06
CA ASP A 99 -11.22 1.62 17.35
C ASP A 99 -11.21 0.67 16.16
N LEU A 100 -10.06 0.64 15.46
CA LEU A 100 -9.81 -0.21 14.29
C LEU A 100 -8.47 -0.92 14.47
N ILE A 101 -8.49 -2.24 14.28
CA ILE A 101 -7.28 -3.08 14.21
C ILE A 101 -7.15 -3.63 12.79
N ILE A 102 -6.01 -3.37 12.16
CA ILE A 102 -5.69 -3.79 10.79
C ILE A 102 -4.66 -4.91 10.87
N GLY A 103 -5.01 -6.11 10.40
CA GLY A 103 -4.04 -7.17 10.11
C GLY A 103 -3.59 -7.09 8.67
N VAL A 104 -2.27 -7.12 8.43
CA VAL A 104 -1.67 -6.99 7.10
C VAL A 104 -0.94 -8.25 6.72
N GLY A 105 -1.52 -9.07 5.83
CA GLY A 105 -0.91 -10.27 5.26
C GLY A 105 -1.73 -11.54 5.49
N PHE A 106 -1.54 -12.50 4.59
CA PHE A 106 -2.26 -13.77 4.57
C PHE A 106 -2.27 -14.49 5.93
N ASN A 107 -1.11 -14.61 6.58
CA ASN A 107 -0.96 -15.44 7.79
C ASN A 107 -1.67 -14.86 9.03
N LEU A 108 -2.09 -13.60 9.00
CA LEU A 108 -2.82 -12.95 10.09
C LEU A 108 -4.32 -13.32 10.12
N GLY A 109 -4.82 -13.98 9.08
CA GLY A 109 -6.25 -14.23 8.90
C GLY A 109 -6.93 -14.85 10.11
N ASP A 110 -6.44 -16.02 10.55
CA ASP A 110 -7.03 -16.75 11.68
C ASP A 110 -7.04 -15.94 12.98
N ALA A 111 -5.92 -15.27 13.28
CA ALA A 111 -5.79 -14.47 14.49
C ALA A 111 -6.74 -13.26 14.50
N VAL A 112 -6.88 -12.58 13.36
CA VAL A 112 -7.80 -11.44 13.21
C VAL A 112 -9.26 -11.89 13.27
N ILE A 113 -9.61 -13.00 12.59
CA ILE A 113 -10.97 -13.55 12.62
C ILE A 113 -11.36 -13.97 14.04
N ALA A 114 -10.48 -14.66 14.76
CA ALA A 114 -10.72 -15.07 16.15
C ALA A 114 -10.90 -13.85 17.08
N ALA A 115 -10.06 -12.82 16.92
CA ALA A 115 -10.19 -11.58 17.67
C ALA A 115 -11.49 -10.83 17.35
N ALA A 116 -11.88 -10.76 16.07
CA ALA A 116 -13.12 -10.14 15.63
C ALA A 116 -14.37 -10.83 16.21
N LYS A 117 -14.41 -12.17 16.17
CA LYS A 117 -15.46 -13.01 16.78
C LYS A 117 -15.60 -12.74 18.28
N SER A 118 -14.48 -12.56 18.98
CA SER A 118 -14.45 -12.36 20.45
C SER A 118 -14.70 -10.91 20.89
N ASN A 119 -14.60 -9.93 19.97
CA ASN A 119 -14.66 -8.50 20.29
C ASN A 119 -15.61 -7.75 19.35
N PRO A 120 -16.94 -7.97 19.44
CA PRO A 120 -17.92 -7.47 18.46
C PRO A 120 -17.99 -5.93 18.37
N ASN A 121 -17.50 -5.23 19.40
CA ASN A 121 -17.51 -3.76 19.46
C ASN A 121 -16.27 -3.10 18.83
N THR A 122 -15.20 -3.86 18.57
CA THR A 122 -13.99 -3.37 17.89
C THR A 122 -14.10 -3.65 16.40
N LYS A 123 -13.65 -2.71 15.56
CA LYS A 123 -13.62 -2.90 14.10
C LYS A 123 -12.30 -3.54 13.69
N PHE A 124 -12.37 -4.41 12.70
CA PHE A 124 -11.24 -5.11 12.14
C PHE A 124 -11.19 -4.96 10.63
N LEU A 125 -9.97 -4.82 10.11
CA LEU A 125 -9.66 -4.86 8.70
C LEU A 125 -8.57 -5.91 8.49
N LEU A 126 -8.70 -6.71 7.45
CA LEU A 126 -7.73 -7.73 7.09
C LEU A 126 -7.29 -7.48 5.64
N VAL A 127 -5.99 -7.29 5.42
CA VAL A 127 -5.42 -7.02 4.10
C VAL A 127 -4.75 -8.29 3.60
N ASP A 128 -5.02 -8.64 2.34
CA ASP A 128 -4.37 -9.76 1.62
C ASP A 128 -4.66 -11.13 2.25
N SER A 129 -5.79 -11.21 2.95
CA SER A 129 -6.28 -12.43 3.56
C SER A 129 -7.80 -12.38 3.65
N TYR A 130 -8.43 -13.47 3.24
CA TYR A 130 -9.79 -13.77 3.60
C TYR A 130 -10.04 -15.26 3.35
N ASP A 131 -10.39 -15.98 4.41
CA ASP A 131 -10.84 -17.36 4.33
C ASP A 131 -12.23 -17.40 3.68
N PHE A 132 -12.27 -17.81 2.41
CA PHE A 132 -13.50 -17.97 1.61
C PHE A 132 -14.39 -19.14 2.08
N THR A 133 -14.02 -19.85 3.16
CA THR A 133 -14.77 -21.02 3.63
C THR A 133 -15.90 -20.66 4.59
N ASP A 134 -15.75 -19.63 5.43
CA ASP A 134 -16.84 -19.08 6.25
C ASP A 134 -17.68 -18.13 5.38
N LYS A 135 -18.86 -18.59 4.96
CA LYS A 135 -19.80 -17.83 4.10
C LYS A 135 -20.27 -16.51 4.72
N THR A 136 -19.98 -16.26 6.00
CA THR A 136 -20.38 -15.03 6.68
C THR A 136 -19.29 -14.61 7.68
N PRO A 137 -18.50 -13.56 7.35
CA PRO A 137 -17.53 -13.03 8.29
C PRO A 137 -18.22 -12.37 9.49
N PRO A 138 -17.50 -12.18 10.62
CA PRO A 138 -17.96 -11.31 11.68
C PRO A 138 -18.37 -9.93 11.13
N SER A 139 -19.51 -9.39 11.56
CA SER A 139 -20.05 -8.12 11.04
C SER A 139 -19.16 -6.90 11.31
N ASN A 140 -18.15 -7.07 12.17
CA ASN A 140 -17.14 -6.08 12.51
C ASN A 140 -15.80 -6.30 11.78
N LEU A 141 -15.72 -7.22 10.82
CA LEU A 141 -14.54 -7.52 10.03
C LEU A 141 -14.78 -7.23 8.55
N VAL A 142 -13.84 -6.53 7.91
CA VAL A 142 -13.76 -6.37 6.46
C VAL A 142 -12.45 -6.99 5.97
N GLY A 143 -12.52 -7.78 4.91
CA GLY A 143 -11.35 -8.26 4.17
C GLY A 143 -11.12 -7.42 2.90
N ILE A 144 -9.86 -7.07 2.63
CA ILE A 144 -9.40 -6.47 1.38
C ILE A 144 -8.56 -7.53 0.67
N LEU A 145 -9.00 -7.87 -0.53
CA LEU A 145 -8.32 -8.79 -1.44
C LEU A 145 -7.93 -8.03 -2.70
N PHE A 146 -6.84 -8.45 -3.33
CA PHE A 146 -6.40 -7.90 -4.60
C PHE A 146 -6.55 -8.97 -5.69
N ALA A 147 -6.51 -8.52 -6.94
CA ALA A 147 -6.42 -9.40 -8.09
C ALA A 147 -4.96 -9.42 -8.53
N GLU A 148 -4.11 -10.13 -7.78
CA GLU A 148 -2.66 -10.07 -7.94
C GLU A 148 -2.19 -10.65 -9.29
N ASP A 149 -3.02 -11.51 -9.88
CA ASP A 149 -2.84 -12.06 -11.22
C ASP A 149 -2.82 -10.98 -12.31
N GLN A 150 -3.59 -9.90 -12.16
CA GLN A 150 -3.67 -8.82 -13.14
C GLN A 150 -2.35 -8.05 -13.30
N PRO A 151 -1.74 -7.48 -12.23
CA PRO A 151 -0.42 -6.86 -12.36
C PRO A 151 0.66 -7.88 -12.69
N GLY A 152 0.55 -9.12 -12.21
CA GLY A 152 1.43 -10.22 -12.58
C GLY A 152 1.44 -10.42 -14.10
N PHE A 153 0.26 -10.55 -14.72
CA PHE A 153 0.08 -10.69 -16.16
C PHE A 153 0.77 -9.57 -16.93
N LEU A 154 0.51 -8.32 -16.57
CA LEU A 154 1.11 -7.17 -17.25
C LEU A 154 2.64 -7.18 -17.12
N ALA A 155 3.17 -7.51 -15.94
CA ALA A 155 4.61 -7.60 -15.72
C ALA A 155 5.26 -8.72 -16.54
N GLY A 156 4.62 -9.90 -16.60
CA GLY A 156 5.10 -11.05 -17.38
C GLY A 156 5.07 -10.80 -18.88
N ALA A 157 3.98 -10.19 -19.37
CA ALA A 157 3.84 -9.77 -20.75
C ALA A 157 4.96 -8.82 -21.17
N LEU A 158 5.17 -7.77 -20.38
CA LEU A 158 6.23 -6.80 -20.62
C LEU A 158 7.62 -7.45 -20.59
N ALA A 159 7.90 -8.27 -19.57
CA ALA A 159 9.18 -8.96 -19.44
C ALA A 159 9.48 -9.84 -20.66
N ALA A 160 8.48 -10.57 -21.16
CA ALA A 160 8.63 -11.41 -22.35
C ALA A 160 8.88 -10.59 -23.63
N LEU A 161 8.16 -9.48 -23.81
CA LEU A 161 8.34 -8.57 -24.95
C LEU A 161 9.71 -7.88 -24.94
N MET A 162 10.29 -7.66 -23.77
CA MET A 162 11.60 -7.02 -23.60
C MET A 162 12.77 -8.02 -23.63
N SER A 163 12.52 -9.31 -23.46
CA SER A 163 13.57 -10.32 -23.37
C SER A 163 14.25 -10.55 -24.72
N LYS A 164 15.58 -10.54 -24.72
CA LYS A 164 16.42 -10.91 -25.89
C LYS A 164 16.85 -12.37 -25.88
N THR A 165 16.77 -13.03 -24.72
CA THR A 165 17.21 -14.41 -24.52
C THR A 165 16.07 -15.42 -24.63
N GLY A 166 14.82 -14.94 -24.60
CA GLY A 166 13.64 -15.81 -24.49
C GLY A 166 13.43 -16.40 -23.09
N THR A 167 14.29 -16.04 -22.12
CA THR A 167 14.18 -16.46 -20.72
C THR A 167 13.88 -15.25 -19.85
N ILE A 168 12.94 -15.42 -18.92
CA ILE A 168 12.57 -14.45 -17.89
C ILE A 168 12.47 -15.17 -16.54
N GLY A 169 12.48 -14.43 -15.43
CA GLY A 169 12.41 -15.01 -14.10
C GLY A 169 11.67 -14.11 -13.12
N VAL A 170 11.09 -14.73 -12.10
CA VAL A 170 10.45 -14.07 -10.96
C VAL A 170 11.02 -14.66 -9.68
N VAL A 171 11.43 -13.80 -8.75
CA VAL A 171 11.79 -14.19 -7.39
C VAL A 171 10.61 -13.83 -6.50
N ALA A 172 9.95 -14.85 -5.97
CA ALA A 172 8.68 -14.72 -5.25
C ALA A 172 8.81 -15.20 -3.80
N GLY A 173 7.80 -14.88 -2.99
CA GLY A 173 7.68 -15.33 -1.61
C GLY A 173 7.29 -16.81 -1.48
N LEU A 174 6.62 -17.15 -0.39
CA LEU A 174 6.20 -18.52 -0.10
C LEU A 174 5.13 -19.00 -1.09
N GLN A 175 5.34 -20.18 -1.69
CA GLN A 175 4.40 -20.80 -2.63
C GLN A 175 3.07 -21.26 -2.00
N THR A 176 2.98 -21.22 -0.66
CA THR A 176 1.76 -21.54 0.09
C THR A 176 0.87 -20.32 0.33
N VAL A 177 1.32 -19.11 -0.03
CA VAL A 177 0.59 -17.86 0.17
C VAL A 177 -0.18 -17.53 -1.12
N PRO A 178 -1.52 -17.56 -1.13
CA PRO A 178 -2.30 -17.43 -2.37
C PRO A 178 -2.02 -16.16 -3.19
N PRO A 179 -1.91 -14.96 -2.59
CA PRO A 179 -1.52 -13.74 -3.32
C PRO A 179 -0.20 -13.87 -4.10
N VAL A 180 0.78 -14.59 -3.54
CA VAL A 180 2.07 -14.85 -4.21
C VAL A 180 1.86 -15.78 -5.40
N VAL A 181 1.06 -16.83 -5.24
CA VAL A 181 0.75 -17.79 -6.31
C VAL A 181 0.02 -17.09 -7.45
N HIS A 182 -1.03 -16.32 -7.15
CA HIS A 182 -1.80 -15.57 -8.16
C HIS A 182 -0.90 -14.66 -8.98
N TYR A 183 0.00 -13.90 -8.34
CA TYR A 183 0.93 -13.03 -9.04
C TYR A 183 1.87 -13.81 -9.99
N VAL A 184 2.45 -14.91 -9.50
CA VAL A 184 3.39 -15.74 -10.29
C VAL A 184 2.68 -16.42 -11.47
N GLU A 185 1.46 -16.90 -11.26
CA GLU A 185 0.64 -17.49 -12.32
C GLU A 185 0.25 -16.44 -13.37
N GLY A 186 -0.18 -15.25 -12.92
CA GLY A 186 -0.41 -14.10 -13.78
C GLY A 186 0.84 -13.79 -14.62
N TYR A 187 2.00 -13.66 -13.98
CA TYR A 187 3.28 -13.42 -14.64
C TYR A 187 3.62 -14.47 -15.70
N ALA A 188 3.49 -15.76 -15.37
CA ALA A 188 3.71 -16.84 -16.33
C ALA A 188 2.70 -16.78 -17.49
N HIS A 189 1.44 -16.44 -17.23
CA HIS A 189 0.40 -16.35 -18.24
C HIS A 189 0.62 -15.16 -19.20
N GLY A 190 0.97 -13.99 -18.66
CA GLY A 190 1.30 -12.80 -19.45
C GLY A 190 2.49 -13.03 -20.38
N ALA A 191 3.52 -13.71 -19.89
CA ALA A 191 4.69 -14.03 -20.69
C ALA A 191 4.39 -14.98 -21.86
N ARG A 192 3.60 -16.03 -21.60
CA ARG A 192 3.21 -17.03 -22.62
C ARG A 192 2.32 -16.44 -23.70
N THR A 193 1.43 -15.51 -23.35
CA THR A 193 0.51 -14.87 -24.30
C THR A 193 1.18 -13.82 -25.16
N SER A 194 2.24 -13.18 -24.66
CA SER A 194 2.91 -12.05 -25.35
C SER A 194 4.07 -12.46 -26.25
N THR A 195 4.46 -13.73 -26.22
CA THR A 195 5.44 -14.27 -27.18
C THR A 195 4.69 -14.73 -28.42
N THR A 196 4.73 -13.94 -29.50
CA THR A 196 4.32 -14.41 -30.82
C THR A 196 5.16 -15.65 -31.17
N PRO A 197 4.57 -16.77 -31.65
CA PRO A 197 5.36 -17.86 -32.20
C PRO A 197 6.19 -17.28 -33.34
N THR A 198 7.49 -17.06 -33.11
CA THR A 198 8.43 -16.64 -34.14
C THR A 198 8.55 -17.81 -35.11
N GLY A 199 7.67 -17.86 -36.11
CA GLY A 199 7.86 -18.60 -37.37
C GLY A 199 8.15 -20.10 -37.29
N ALA A 200 7.74 -20.83 -36.25
CA ALA A 200 7.86 -22.28 -36.20
C ALA A 200 6.54 -22.93 -35.80
N SER A 201 6.09 -23.89 -36.62
CA SER A 201 4.80 -24.57 -36.52
C SER A 201 4.47 -24.98 -35.09
N SER A 202 3.23 -24.72 -34.67
CA SER A 202 2.68 -25.23 -33.43
C SER A 202 2.65 -26.76 -33.43
N ARG A 203 3.62 -27.39 -32.76
CA ARG A 203 3.44 -28.71 -32.16
C ARG A 203 3.43 -28.55 -30.66
N ALA A 204 2.23 -28.46 -30.10
CA ALA A 204 2.02 -28.79 -28.70
C ALA A 204 2.44 -30.26 -28.50
N ARG A 205 3.58 -30.49 -27.85
CA ARG A 205 3.85 -31.81 -27.24
C ARG A 205 3.28 -31.75 -25.83
N PRO A 206 2.23 -32.53 -25.50
CA PRO A 206 1.83 -32.69 -24.12
C PRO A 206 2.98 -33.37 -23.37
N SER A 207 3.39 -32.75 -22.27
CA SER A 207 4.31 -33.31 -21.29
C SER A 207 3.68 -34.57 -20.71
N SER A 208 4.09 -35.74 -21.19
CA SER A 208 4.10 -36.92 -20.33
C SER A 208 5.35 -36.80 -19.49
N ALA A 209 5.12 -36.43 -18.22
CA ALA A 209 6.11 -36.54 -17.17
C ALA A 209 6.66 -37.97 -17.19
N ARG A 210 7.92 -38.10 -17.60
CA ARG A 210 8.68 -39.31 -17.37
C ARG A 210 9.33 -39.12 -16.01
N GLU A 211 8.67 -39.62 -14.97
CA GLU A 211 9.33 -39.98 -13.72
C GLU A 211 10.59 -40.79 -14.06
N ARG A 212 11.72 -40.36 -13.53
CA ARG A 212 12.87 -41.22 -13.23
C ARG A 212 13.57 -40.64 -12.02
N THR A 213 13.44 -41.42 -10.93
CA THR A 213 14.51 -41.84 -10.00
C THR A 213 15.88 -41.24 -10.25
#